data_AF-A0A941X1E5-F1
#
_entry.id   AF-A0A941X1E5-F1
#
_cell.length_a   1.000
_cell.length_b   1.000
_cell.length_c   1.000
_cell.angle_alpha   90.00
_cell.angle_beta   90.00
_cell.angle_gamma   90.00
#
_symmetry.space_group_name_H-M   'P 1'
#
loop_
_entity.id
_entity.type
_entity.pdbx_description
1 polymer ?
#
loop_
_entity_poly.entity_id
_entity_poly.type
_entity_poly.pdbx_seq_one_letter_code
_entity_poly.pdbx_strand_id
1 'polypeptide(L)'
;MSGIYTFRKLVLLVLGICWLNTLGAAEPEKVVYKVDIKDEIGPEVWRLARKSFDLAGQEKADYILIHMNTYGGMVVYADSLRSMILNSRKPVWVFIDNNAASAGALISIACDKIYMREGANIGAATVVNQTGEAMPDKYQSYMRSMIRSTAEAQGRDTLVQGRDTVYRWKRNPHIAEAMVDQSIYIQGITDSGRVVTFTAREAMKYGFCDGMAESVEEVLKKEQVENYTIRSYHPTVTDRIIGFLINPVIQGLLIMVIVGGIYFELQTPGIGFPLAAALTACLLYFAPLYLEGFAGYWEIIAFVVGVVLLLLEIFVIPGFGVAGISGIVLIIVALVFAGIDHFSFRFLGDFVRPLVRSLFLVVSASLVSLLMSMWLGAKLFGSRRWAFALHAEQKPEDGYVGVDLSVREEIGKQGIAVTDLRPAGKVEVGGEVYDAVSLLGDYIEKGNRVMIKKYQAGQVYVVKCEK
;
A
#
# COMPACT_ATOMS: atom_id res chain seq x y z
N MET A 1 -32.79 71.16 -38.13
CA MET A 1 -33.49 70.45 -37.01
C MET A 1 -33.73 68.96 -37.28
N SER A 2 -33.96 68.50 -38.51
CA SER A 2 -34.26 67.07 -38.82
C SER A 2 -33.14 66.06 -38.44
N GLY A 3 -31.86 66.37 -38.68
CA GLY A 3 -30.76 65.42 -38.45
C GLY A 3 -30.50 65.02 -36.99
N ILE A 4 -30.78 65.92 -36.03
CA ILE A 4 -30.59 65.65 -34.59
C ILE A 4 -31.62 64.63 -34.07
N TYR A 5 -32.85 64.69 -34.58
CA TYR A 5 -33.89 63.71 -34.22
C TYR A 5 -33.59 62.33 -34.77
N THR A 6 -33.04 62.23 -35.98
CA THR A 6 -32.63 60.96 -36.59
C THR A 6 -31.45 60.33 -35.85
N PHE A 7 -30.45 61.13 -35.45
CA PHE A 7 -29.32 60.66 -34.66
C PHE A 7 -29.75 60.14 -33.27
N ARG A 8 -30.64 60.86 -32.59
CA ARG A 8 -31.15 60.46 -31.27
C ARG A 8 -31.98 59.16 -31.32
N LYS A 9 -32.77 58.95 -32.39
CA LYS A 9 -33.48 57.68 -32.61
C LYS A 9 -32.52 56.52 -32.89
N LEU A 10 -31.43 56.76 -33.64
CA LEU A 10 -30.41 55.75 -33.91
C LEU A 10 -29.67 55.34 -32.62
N VAL A 11 -29.30 56.30 -31.78
CA VAL A 11 -28.66 56.03 -30.49
C VAL A 11 -29.57 55.24 -29.55
N LEU A 12 -30.86 55.59 -29.47
CA LEU A 12 -31.83 54.84 -28.68
C LEU A 12 -32.08 53.42 -29.21
N LEU A 13 -32.06 53.24 -30.53
CA LEU A 13 -32.16 51.92 -31.16
C LEU A 13 -30.94 51.05 -30.82
N VAL A 14 -29.72 51.60 -30.94
CA VAL A 14 -28.47 50.89 -30.62
C VAL A 14 -28.40 50.55 -29.14
N LEU A 15 -28.76 51.49 -28.25
CA LEU A 15 -28.86 51.23 -26.82
C LEU A 15 -29.92 50.16 -26.50
N GLY A 16 -31.07 50.18 -27.18
CA GLY A 16 -32.10 49.14 -27.05
C GLY A 16 -31.63 47.76 -27.51
N ILE A 17 -30.88 47.68 -28.62
CA ILE A 17 -30.30 46.43 -29.14
C ILE A 17 -29.20 45.91 -28.20
N CYS A 18 -28.34 46.78 -27.67
CA CYS A 18 -27.36 46.40 -26.65
C CYS A 18 -28.04 45.88 -25.38
N TRP A 19 -29.15 46.51 -24.97
CA TRP A 19 -29.92 46.06 -23.79
C TRP A 19 -30.61 44.71 -24.02
N LEU A 20 -31.18 44.49 -25.21
CA LEU A 20 -31.78 43.21 -25.60
C LEU A 20 -30.75 42.07 -25.66
N ASN A 21 -29.52 42.34 -26.10
CA ASN A 21 -28.44 41.35 -26.09
C ASN A 21 -27.97 41.00 -24.67
N THR A 22 -28.02 41.95 -23.73
CA THR A 22 -27.71 41.66 -22.31
C THR A 22 -28.80 40.87 -21.59
N LEU A 23 -30.07 40.99 -22.01
CA LEU A 23 -31.18 40.20 -21.44
C LEU A 23 -31.20 38.74 -21.94
N GLY A 24 -30.49 38.41 -23.02
CA GLY A 24 -30.44 37.07 -23.61
C GLY A 24 -29.21 36.24 -23.25
N ALA A 25 -28.32 36.72 -22.37
CA ALA A 25 -27.21 35.90 -21.89
C ALA A 25 -27.76 34.80 -20.99
N ALA A 26 -27.83 33.57 -21.51
CA ALA A 26 -28.15 32.38 -20.71
C ALA A 26 -27.23 32.34 -19.48
N GLU A 27 -27.77 32.05 -18.30
CA GLU A 27 -26.94 31.89 -17.10
C GLU A 27 -25.81 30.91 -17.41
N PRO A 28 -24.57 31.21 -17.00
CA PRO A 28 -23.47 30.29 -17.20
C PRO A 28 -23.84 28.95 -16.57
N GLU A 29 -23.63 27.88 -17.33
CA GLU A 29 -23.94 26.52 -16.90
C GLU A 29 -23.17 26.21 -15.61
N LYS A 30 -23.91 25.87 -14.54
CA LYS A 30 -23.32 25.57 -13.24
C LYS A 30 -22.81 24.13 -13.21
N VAL A 31 -21.67 23.91 -12.57
CA VAL A 31 -21.10 22.58 -12.42
C VAL A 31 -21.40 22.05 -11.01
N VAL A 32 -22.17 20.97 -10.93
CA VAL A 32 -22.47 20.27 -9.68
C VAL A 32 -21.61 19.01 -9.63
N TYR A 33 -20.71 18.91 -8.66
CA TYR A 33 -19.90 17.72 -8.48
C TYR A 33 -20.57 16.77 -7.47
N LYS A 34 -21.08 15.65 -7.97
CA LYS A 34 -21.75 14.63 -7.17
C LYS A 34 -20.75 13.66 -6.57
N VAL A 35 -20.87 13.43 -5.26
CA VAL A 35 -20.04 12.49 -4.49
C VAL A 35 -20.94 11.41 -3.90
N ASP A 36 -20.78 10.17 -4.34
CA ASP A 36 -21.58 9.05 -3.84
C ASP A 36 -20.94 8.48 -2.57
N ILE A 37 -21.67 8.50 -1.44
CA ILE A 37 -21.29 7.85 -0.18
C ILE A 37 -22.37 6.81 0.12
N LYS A 38 -22.19 5.58 -0.39
CA LYS A 38 -23.21 4.52 -0.36
C LYS A 38 -22.83 3.31 0.50
N ASP A 39 -21.65 3.34 1.08
CA ASP A 39 -21.05 2.24 1.84
C ASP A 39 -20.68 2.68 3.26
N GLU A 40 -20.11 1.74 4.02
CA GLU A 40 -19.53 2.02 5.33
C GLU A 40 -18.40 3.07 5.23
N ILE A 41 -18.39 4.03 6.14
CA ILE A 41 -17.36 5.07 6.20
C ILE A 41 -16.01 4.43 6.57
N GLY A 42 -15.13 4.34 5.59
CA GLY A 42 -13.82 3.73 5.71
C GLY A 42 -12.78 4.36 4.77
N PRO A 43 -11.60 3.72 4.65
CA PRO A 43 -10.52 4.14 3.76
C PRO A 43 -10.97 4.45 2.34
N GLU A 44 -11.78 3.54 1.77
CA GLU A 44 -12.21 3.61 0.39
C GLU A 44 -13.13 4.81 0.13
N VAL A 45 -14.15 4.99 0.98
CA VAL A 45 -15.06 6.13 0.91
C VAL A 45 -14.32 7.44 1.13
N TRP A 46 -13.39 7.48 2.09
CA TRP A 46 -12.56 8.67 2.33
C TRP A 46 -11.76 9.06 1.08
N ARG A 47 -11.09 8.09 0.46
CA ARG A 47 -10.28 8.29 -0.74
C ARG A 47 -11.11 8.75 -1.93
N LEU A 48 -12.27 8.11 -2.17
CA LEU A 48 -13.20 8.49 -3.23
C LEU A 48 -13.73 9.90 -3.02
N ALA A 49 -14.16 10.23 -1.80
CA ALA A 49 -14.65 11.56 -1.47
C ALA A 49 -13.55 12.61 -1.62
N ARG A 50 -12.33 12.34 -1.11
CA ARG A 50 -11.19 13.25 -1.25
C ARG A 50 -10.86 13.53 -2.70
N LYS A 51 -10.72 12.49 -3.53
CA LYS A 51 -10.48 12.63 -4.98
C LYS A 51 -11.61 13.41 -5.66
N SER A 52 -12.85 13.18 -5.25
CA SER A 52 -14.01 13.91 -5.77
C SER A 52 -13.99 15.40 -5.39
N PHE A 53 -13.60 15.74 -4.15
CA PHE A 53 -13.44 17.14 -3.72
C PHE A 53 -12.27 17.82 -4.42
N ASP A 54 -11.15 17.11 -4.63
CA ASP A 54 -10.00 17.62 -5.38
C ASP A 54 -10.39 17.92 -6.84
N LEU A 55 -11.10 16.99 -7.50
CA LEU A 55 -11.62 17.17 -8.86
C LEU A 55 -12.66 18.28 -8.94
N ALA A 56 -13.58 18.38 -7.97
CA ALA A 56 -14.52 19.48 -7.87
C ALA A 56 -13.80 20.84 -7.81
N GLY A 57 -12.66 20.90 -7.10
CA GLY A 57 -11.80 22.08 -7.08
C GLY A 57 -11.13 22.38 -8.43
N GLN A 58 -10.58 21.36 -9.10
CA GLN A 58 -9.90 21.49 -10.40
C GLN A 58 -10.85 21.88 -11.53
N GLU A 59 -12.04 21.26 -11.56
CA GLU A 59 -13.11 21.54 -12.52
C GLU A 59 -13.91 22.80 -12.18
N LYS A 60 -13.55 23.49 -11.09
CA LYS A 60 -14.18 24.72 -10.60
C LYS A 60 -15.69 24.56 -10.34
N ALA A 61 -16.11 23.41 -9.84
CA ALA A 61 -17.50 23.14 -9.47
C ALA A 61 -18.10 24.27 -8.62
N ASP A 62 -19.35 24.62 -8.90
CA ASP A 62 -20.11 25.62 -8.13
C ASP A 62 -20.62 25.04 -6.83
N TYR A 63 -21.02 23.76 -6.85
CA TYR A 63 -21.56 23.03 -5.72
C TYR A 63 -20.98 21.62 -5.64
N ILE A 64 -20.84 21.10 -4.42
CA ILE A 64 -20.57 19.69 -4.16
C ILE A 64 -21.84 19.09 -3.57
N LEU A 65 -22.34 18.01 -4.17
CA LEU A 65 -23.54 17.32 -3.70
C LEU A 65 -23.21 15.89 -3.30
N ILE A 66 -23.25 15.60 -2.01
CA ILE A 66 -23.04 14.28 -1.44
C ILE A 66 -24.34 13.49 -1.51
N HIS A 67 -24.38 12.38 -2.24
CA HIS A 67 -25.51 11.46 -2.26
C HIS A 67 -25.24 10.33 -1.26
N MET A 68 -25.86 10.42 -0.08
CA MET A 68 -25.52 9.61 1.08
C MET A 68 -26.53 8.47 1.32
N ASN A 69 -26.01 7.28 1.62
CA ASN A 69 -26.73 6.18 2.26
C ASN A 69 -25.72 5.35 3.06
N THR A 70 -25.60 5.57 4.37
CA THR A 70 -24.63 4.86 5.20
C THR A 70 -25.17 4.60 6.61
N TYR A 71 -24.76 3.46 7.17
CA TYR A 71 -25.02 3.10 8.57
C TYR A 71 -23.95 3.62 9.53
N GLY A 72 -22.85 4.17 9.02
CA GLY A 72 -21.73 4.63 9.83
C GLY A 72 -20.42 4.04 9.36
N GLY A 73 -19.44 3.96 10.27
CA GLY A 73 -18.12 3.40 10.01
C GLY A 73 -17.09 3.95 10.98
N MET A 74 -15.84 4.01 10.54
CA MET A 74 -14.70 4.38 11.39
C MET A 74 -14.70 5.89 11.71
N VAL A 75 -14.60 6.23 13.00
CA VAL A 75 -14.61 7.61 13.50
C VAL A 75 -13.50 8.48 12.87
N VAL A 76 -12.33 7.91 12.60
CA VAL A 76 -11.18 8.64 12.02
C VAL A 76 -11.51 9.16 10.61
N TYR A 77 -12.14 8.33 9.76
CA TYR A 77 -12.54 8.75 8.41
C TYR A 77 -13.76 9.67 8.45
N ALA A 78 -14.67 9.47 9.41
CA ALA A 78 -15.77 10.40 9.64
C ALA A 78 -15.28 11.82 9.99
N ASP A 79 -14.31 11.94 10.90
CA ASP A 79 -13.69 13.22 11.27
C ASP A 79 -12.91 13.83 10.10
N SER A 80 -12.25 13.01 9.27
CA SER A 80 -11.54 13.46 8.06
C SER A 80 -12.52 14.04 7.03
N LEU A 81 -13.62 13.35 6.74
CA LEU A 81 -14.69 13.82 5.85
C LEU A 81 -15.34 15.11 6.39
N ARG A 82 -15.70 15.11 7.68
CA ARG A 82 -16.23 16.29 8.38
C ARG A 82 -15.30 17.49 8.25
N SER A 83 -14.01 17.30 8.52
CA SER A 83 -13.01 18.36 8.44
C SER A 83 -12.83 18.86 7.01
N MET A 84 -12.85 17.96 6.02
CA MET A 84 -12.79 18.33 4.60
C MET A 84 -13.98 19.18 4.17
N ILE A 85 -15.20 18.82 4.62
CA ILE A 85 -16.43 19.57 4.34
C ILE A 85 -16.38 20.95 5.00
N LEU A 86 -16.06 21.03 6.29
CA LEU A 86 -15.99 22.31 7.02
C LEU A 86 -14.93 23.28 6.46
N ASN A 87 -13.86 22.75 5.84
CA ASN A 87 -12.82 23.55 5.20
C ASN A 87 -13.07 23.79 3.70
N SER A 88 -14.17 23.28 3.14
CA SER A 88 -14.50 23.48 1.73
C SER A 88 -14.80 24.95 1.46
N ARG A 89 -14.24 25.48 0.36
CA ARG A 89 -14.59 26.82 -0.13
C ARG A 89 -15.85 26.82 -1.00
N LYS A 90 -16.28 25.64 -1.43
CA LYS A 90 -17.47 25.44 -2.26
C LYS A 90 -18.61 24.96 -1.36
N PRO A 91 -19.85 25.44 -1.54
CA PRO A 91 -21.00 24.94 -0.79
C PRO A 91 -21.15 23.42 -0.98
N VAL A 92 -21.31 22.72 0.13
CA VAL A 92 -21.48 21.27 0.19
C VAL A 92 -22.90 20.96 0.66
N TRP A 93 -23.68 20.29 -0.18
CA TRP A 93 -25.00 19.81 0.17
C TRP A 93 -24.97 18.29 0.32
N VAL A 94 -25.82 17.74 1.18
CA VAL A 94 -26.02 16.31 1.29
C VAL A 94 -27.47 15.95 1.00
N PHE A 95 -27.66 14.93 0.18
CA PHE A 95 -28.94 14.25 -0.01
C PHE A 95 -28.88 12.87 0.65
N ILE A 96 -29.62 12.71 1.74
CA ILE A 96 -29.76 11.47 2.49
C ILE A 96 -30.88 10.65 1.83
N ASP A 97 -30.45 9.59 1.16
CA ASP A 97 -31.30 8.70 0.38
C ASP A 97 -32.16 7.81 1.29
N ASN A 98 -31.53 7.12 2.24
CA ASN A 98 -32.22 6.30 3.25
C ASN A 98 -31.62 6.49 4.65
N ASN A 99 -30.29 6.46 4.78
CA ASN A 99 -29.65 6.53 6.09
C ASN A 99 -28.45 7.47 6.12
N ALA A 100 -28.38 8.25 7.20
CA ALA A 100 -27.18 8.95 7.67
C ALA A 100 -27.00 8.63 9.16
N ALA A 101 -26.76 7.36 9.47
CA ALA A 101 -26.57 6.91 10.84
C ALA A 101 -25.09 7.01 11.25
N SER A 102 -24.85 7.18 12.55
CA SER A 102 -23.52 7.23 13.15
C SER A 102 -22.58 8.25 12.49
N ALA A 103 -21.49 7.80 11.88
CA ALA A 103 -20.59 8.67 11.11
C ALA A 103 -21.32 9.50 10.04
N GLY A 104 -22.37 8.95 9.41
CA GLY A 104 -23.19 9.66 8.42
C GLY A 104 -23.89 10.89 9.00
N ALA A 105 -24.33 10.84 10.28
CA ALA A 105 -24.95 11.98 10.95
C ALA A 105 -23.94 13.11 11.14
N LEU A 106 -22.73 12.79 11.61
CA LEU A 106 -21.64 13.74 11.80
C LEU A 106 -21.26 14.44 10.49
N ILE A 107 -21.11 13.67 9.41
CA ILE A 107 -20.77 14.17 8.07
C ILE A 107 -21.91 15.06 7.54
N SER A 108 -23.16 14.64 7.72
CA SER A 108 -24.33 15.40 7.25
C SER A 108 -24.47 16.73 7.99
N ILE A 109 -24.26 16.75 9.31
CA ILE A 109 -24.32 17.98 10.13
C ILE A 109 -23.25 18.99 9.69
N ALA A 110 -22.11 18.53 9.16
CA ALA A 110 -21.05 19.40 8.64
C ALA A 110 -21.39 20.06 7.30
N CYS A 111 -22.36 19.55 6.54
CA CYS A 111 -22.74 20.08 5.23
C CYS A 111 -23.54 21.38 5.36
N ASP A 112 -23.42 22.28 4.39
CA ASP A 112 -24.16 23.54 4.40
C ASP A 112 -25.66 23.32 4.37
N LYS A 113 -26.15 22.34 3.59
CA LYS A 113 -27.57 21.96 3.51
C LYS A 113 -27.77 20.45 3.55
N ILE A 114 -28.84 20.01 4.19
CA ILE A 114 -29.25 18.61 4.32
C ILE A 114 -30.62 18.43 3.67
N TYR A 115 -30.70 17.53 2.70
CA TYR A 115 -31.95 17.06 2.13
C TYR A 115 -32.16 15.60 2.49
N MET A 116 -33.41 15.22 2.69
CA MET A 116 -33.76 13.85 3.09
C MET A 116 -34.90 13.33 2.23
N ARG A 117 -34.85 12.05 1.84
CA ARG A 117 -36.05 11.36 1.36
C ARG A 117 -37.06 11.24 2.49
N GLU A 118 -38.36 11.21 2.19
CA GLU A 118 -39.45 11.05 3.18
C GLU A 118 -39.20 9.88 4.16
N GLY A 119 -38.67 8.75 3.67
CA GLY A 119 -38.36 7.55 4.46
C GLY A 119 -36.95 7.52 5.09
N ALA A 120 -36.18 8.61 5.00
CA ALA A 120 -34.81 8.63 5.46
C ALA A 120 -34.64 8.94 6.96
N ASN A 121 -33.51 8.51 7.52
CA ASN A 121 -33.17 8.69 8.93
C ASN A 121 -31.78 9.33 9.12
N ILE A 122 -31.63 10.13 10.18
CA ILE A 122 -30.36 10.75 10.60
C ILE A 122 -30.20 10.68 12.13
N GLY A 123 -29.01 10.33 12.62
CA GLY A 123 -28.70 10.30 14.06
C GLY A 123 -27.97 9.04 14.50
N ALA A 124 -28.25 8.54 15.71
CA ALA A 124 -27.62 7.35 16.30
C ALA A 124 -26.08 7.36 16.19
N ALA A 125 -25.46 8.38 16.77
CA ALA A 125 -24.02 8.67 16.70
C ALA A 125 -23.19 8.18 17.89
N THR A 126 -23.71 7.25 18.68
CA THR A 126 -22.93 6.54 19.71
C THR A 126 -21.76 5.79 19.08
N VAL A 127 -20.58 5.89 19.69
CA VAL A 127 -19.40 5.14 19.25
C VAL A 127 -19.51 3.70 19.76
N VAL A 128 -19.43 2.72 18.88
CA VAL A 128 -19.51 1.30 19.23
C VAL A 128 -18.29 0.53 18.74
N ASN A 129 -18.00 -0.60 19.37
CA ASN A 129 -17.05 -1.57 18.81
C ASN A 129 -17.71 -2.42 17.71
N GLN A 130 -16.95 -3.38 17.18
CA GLN A 130 -17.41 -4.32 16.16
C GLN A 130 -18.54 -5.26 16.63
N THR A 131 -18.75 -5.41 17.94
CA THR A 131 -19.86 -6.20 18.49
C THR A 131 -21.12 -5.37 18.73
N GLY A 132 -21.06 -4.05 18.45
CA GLY A 132 -22.17 -3.12 18.66
C GLY A 132 -22.29 -2.60 20.09
N GLU A 133 -21.34 -2.92 20.98
CA GLU A 133 -21.32 -2.42 22.34
C GLU A 133 -20.76 -1.00 22.40
N ALA A 134 -21.36 -0.16 23.23
CA ALA A 134 -20.91 1.21 23.42
C ALA A 134 -19.47 1.25 23.93
N MET A 135 -18.64 2.09 23.30
CA MET A 135 -17.28 2.33 23.73
C MET A 135 -17.22 3.10 25.05
N PRO A 136 -16.13 2.95 25.83
CA PRO A 136 -15.96 3.67 27.10
C PRO A 136 -16.18 5.18 26.96
N ASP A 137 -16.56 5.84 28.05
CA ASP A 137 -16.96 7.25 28.04
C ASP A 137 -15.90 8.18 27.43
N LYS A 138 -14.61 7.86 27.51
CA LYS A 138 -13.55 8.60 26.80
C LYS A 138 -13.87 8.81 25.31
N TYR A 139 -14.34 7.76 24.62
CA TYR A 139 -14.70 7.83 23.20
C TYR A 139 -16.03 8.55 22.99
N GLN A 140 -17.02 8.32 23.87
CA GLN A 140 -18.32 9.00 23.79
C GLN A 140 -18.20 10.50 24.03
N SER A 141 -17.44 10.90 25.06
CA SER A 141 -17.17 12.29 25.42
C SER A 141 -16.50 13.06 24.28
N TYR A 142 -15.53 12.42 23.61
CA TYR A 142 -14.91 12.99 22.43
C TYR A 142 -15.91 13.15 21.28
N MET A 143 -16.74 12.14 21.02
CA MET A 143 -17.76 12.19 19.96
C MET A 143 -18.86 13.22 20.25
N ARG A 144 -19.32 13.34 21.51
CA ARG A 144 -20.24 14.39 21.98
C ARG A 144 -19.69 15.78 21.67
N SER A 145 -18.43 16.03 22.05
CA SER A 145 -17.77 17.30 21.77
C SER A 145 -17.62 17.57 20.26
N MET A 146 -17.27 16.53 19.49
CA MET A 146 -17.08 16.63 18.05
C MET A 146 -18.38 16.94 17.31
N ILE A 147 -19.47 16.24 17.59
CA ILE A 147 -20.74 16.49 16.91
C ILE A 147 -21.34 17.84 17.33
N ARG A 148 -21.19 18.24 18.60
CA ARG A 148 -21.63 19.54 19.13
C ARG A 148 -20.90 20.68 18.45
N SER A 149 -19.56 20.64 18.42
CA SER A 149 -18.75 21.67 17.77
C SER A 149 -18.99 21.73 16.25
N THR A 150 -19.34 20.61 15.62
CA THR A 150 -19.72 20.58 14.20
C THR A 150 -21.05 21.28 13.96
N ALA A 151 -22.04 21.08 14.83
CA ALA A 151 -23.30 21.81 14.77
C ALA A 151 -23.11 23.31 15.03
N GLU A 152 -22.24 23.69 15.97
CA GLU A 152 -21.89 25.09 16.25
C GLU A 152 -21.21 25.77 15.05
N ALA A 153 -20.33 25.05 14.35
CA ALA A 153 -19.61 25.58 13.18
C ALA A 153 -20.53 25.99 12.02
N GLN A 154 -21.76 25.46 11.98
CA GLN A 154 -22.77 25.83 10.96
C GLN A 154 -23.42 27.19 11.23
N GLY A 155 -23.16 27.78 12.39
CA GLY A 155 -23.63 29.12 12.73
C GLY A 155 -25.08 29.18 13.18
N ARG A 156 -25.59 30.42 13.23
CA ARG A 156 -26.91 30.75 13.75
C ARG A 156 -27.69 31.56 12.72
N ASP A 157 -28.96 31.25 12.60
CA ASP A 157 -29.93 32.07 11.88
C ASP A 157 -30.37 33.24 12.76
N THR A 158 -30.51 34.41 12.14
CA THR A 158 -31.00 35.62 12.80
C THR A 158 -32.48 35.77 12.48
N LEU A 159 -33.33 35.62 13.50
CA LEU A 159 -34.78 35.78 13.38
C LEU A 159 -35.19 37.11 14.00
N VAL A 160 -35.68 38.02 13.15
CA VAL A 160 -36.23 39.30 13.62
C VAL A 160 -37.73 39.13 13.81
N GLN A 161 -38.19 39.17 15.06
CA GLN A 161 -39.61 39.13 15.41
C GLN A 161 -39.99 40.49 16.01
N GLY A 162 -40.57 41.37 15.19
CA GLY A 162 -40.95 42.72 15.61
C GLY A 162 -39.72 43.59 15.91
N ARG A 163 -39.50 43.94 17.18
CA ARG A 163 -38.33 44.71 17.65
C ARG A 163 -37.22 43.83 18.24
N ASP A 164 -37.47 42.54 18.44
CA ASP A 164 -36.50 41.63 19.05
C ASP A 164 -35.76 40.82 17.98
N THR A 165 -34.45 40.69 18.18
CA THR A 165 -33.57 39.86 17.35
C THR A 165 -33.18 38.62 18.14
N VAL A 166 -33.64 37.45 17.70
CA VAL A 166 -33.33 36.17 18.34
C VAL A 166 -32.37 35.38 17.44
N TYR A 167 -31.26 34.92 18.02
CA TYR A 167 -30.31 34.04 17.33
C TYR A 167 -30.67 32.59 17.61
N ARG A 168 -30.99 31.83 16.56
CA ARG A 168 -31.28 30.39 16.65
C ARG A 168 -30.16 29.62 15.96
N TRP A 169 -29.61 28.61 16.61
CA TRP A 169 -28.67 27.70 15.96
C TRP A 169 -29.33 27.06 14.73
N LYS A 170 -28.61 27.07 13.59
CA LYS A 170 -29.08 26.38 12.38
C LYS A 170 -29.32 24.90 12.68
N ARG A 171 -28.35 24.29 13.38
CA ARG A 171 -28.45 22.94 13.94
C ARG A 171 -28.20 23.03 15.44
N ASN A 172 -29.18 22.64 16.25
CA ASN A 172 -29.07 22.79 17.71
C ASN A 172 -27.95 21.86 18.26
N PRO A 173 -26.87 22.41 18.85
CA PRO A 173 -25.74 21.60 19.29
C PRO A 173 -26.10 20.63 20.41
N HIS A 174 -27.09 20.95 21.25
CA HIS A 174 -27.55 20.07 22.32
C HIS A 174 -28.33 18.86 21.78
N ILE A 175 -29.16 19.07 20.74
CA ILE A 175 -29.83 17.96 20.04
C ILE A 175 -28.80 17.07 19.34
N ALA A 176 -27.79 17.66 18.71
CA ALA A 176 -26.71 16.92 18.08
C ALA A 176 -25.95 16.06 19.11
N GLU A 177 -25.67 16.59 20.30
CA GLU A 177 -25.05 15.85 21.40
C GLU A 177 -25.90 14.65 21.86
N ALA A 178 -27.23 14.81 21.92
CA ALA A 178 -28.17 13.74 22.24
C ALA A 178 -28.28 12.63 21.16
N MET A 179 -27.74 12.85 19.96
CA MET A 179 -27.57 11.76 18.98
C MET A 179 -26.47 10.79 19.41
N VAL A 180 -25.54 11.21 20.27
CA VAL A 180 -24.43 10.37 20.78
C VAL A 180 -24.78 9.77 22.14
N ASP A 181 -25.41 10.57 23.01
CA ASP A 181 -25.58 10.25 24.42
C ASP A 181 -27.04 10.08 24.82
N GLN A 182 -27.36 8.87 25.30
CA GLN A 182 -28.71 8.46 25.70
C GLN A 182 -29.16 9.09 27.02
N SER A 183 -28.23 9.63 27.82
CA SER A 183 -28.54 10.28 29.11
C SER A 183 -29.07 11.70 28.96
N ILE A 184 -28.89 12.32 27.78
CA ILE A 184 -29.35 13.68 27.52
C ILE A 184 -30.87 13.66 27.30
N TYR A 185 -31.59 14.34 28.18
CA TYR A 185 -33.02 14.57 28.06
C TYR A 185 -33.28 15.85 27.27
N ILE A 186 -34.14 15.78 26.25
CA ILE A 186 -34.61 16.96 25.53
C ILE A 186 -36.12 16.87 25.41
N GLN A 187 -36.81 17.82 26.05
CA GLN A 187 -38.26 17.86 26.09
C GLN A 187 -38.88 17.81 24.69
N GLY A 188 -39.77 16.83 24.46
CA GLY A 188 -40.45 16.62 23.18
C GLY A 188 -39.60 15.96 22.09
N ILE A 189 -38.40 15.48 22.42
CA ILE A 189 -37.49 14.78 21.52
C ILE A 189 -37.06 13.43 22.11
N THR A 190 -36.52 13.42 23.33
CA THR A 190 -36.07 12.19 23.98
C THR A 190 -36.25 12.29 25.49
N ASP A 191 -36.76 11.21 26.06
CA ASP A 191 -37.20 11.12 27.45
C ASP A 191 -36.08 10.65 28.40
N SER A 192 -34.88 10.38 27.85
CA SER A 192 -33.71 9.65 28.39
C SER A 192 -33.78 8.13 28.22
N GLY A 193 -32.63 7.51 27.95
CA GLY A 193 -32.46 6.06 27.74
C GLY A 193 -32.39 5.60 26.29
N ARG A 194 -32.49 6.51 25.31
CA ARG A 194 -32.27 6.23 23.87
C ARG A 194 -31.55 7.39 23.21
N VAL A 195 -30.72 7.08 22.22
CA VAL A 195 -30.08 8.11 21.39
C VAL A 195 -31.08 8.69 20.42
N VAL A 196 -30.92 9.98 20.12
CA VAL A 196 -31.77 10.67 19.14
C VAL A 196 -31.48 10.14 17.74
N THR A 197 -32.54 9.72 17.06
CA THR A 197 -32.58 9.44 15.62
C THR A 197 -33.84 10.11 15.08
N PHE A 198 -33.70 10.89 14.03
CA PHE A 198 -34.81 11.59 13.40
C PHE A 198 -35.19 10.93 12.08
N THR A 199 -36.49 10.80 11.87
CA THR A 199 -37.10 10.72 10.54
C THR A 199 -36.92 12.04 9.79
N ALA A 200 -37.12 12.05 8.47
CA ALA A 200 -37.04 13.26 7.66
C ALA A 200 -37.93 14.43 8.16
N ARG A 201 -39.15 14.13 8.62
CA ARG A 201 -40.08 15.14 9.16
C ARG A 201 -39.62 15.71 10.50
N GLU A 202 -39.11 14.86 11.40
CA GLU A 202 -38.57 15.31 12.68
C GLU A 202 -37.30 16.13 12.47
N ALA A 203 -36.42 15.68 11.58
CA ALA A 203 -35.22 16.41 11.20
C ALA A 203 -35.58 17.79 10.66
N MET A 204 -36.60 17.90 9.80
CA MET A 204 -37.07 19.19 9.29
C MET A 204 -37.61 20.09 10.42
N LYS A 205 -38.42 19.53 11.32
CA LYS A 205 -38.97 20.26 12.48
C LYS A 205 -37.86 20.82 13.39
N TYR A 206 -36.80 20.05 13.60
CA TYR A 206 -35.72 20.39 14.54
C TYR A 206 -34.48 21.04 13.90
N GLY A 207 -34.51 21.32 12.59
CA GLY A 207 -33.42 22.03 11.88
C GLY A 207 -32.26 21.15 11.43
N PHE A 208 -32.47 19.84 11.35
CA PHE A 208 -31.52 18.84 10.81
C PHE A 208 -31.86 18.41 9.38
N CYS A 209 -32.79 19.10 8.71
CA CYS A 209 -33.14 18.92 7.31
C CYS A 209 -33.67 20.26 6.75
N ASP A 210 -33.05 20.75 5.68
CA ASP A 210 -33.41 21.97 4.97
C ASP A 210 -34.56 21.74 3.97
N GLY A 211 -34.77 20.49 3.53
CA GLY A 211 -35.90 20.14 2.65
C GLY A 211 -36.00 18.64 2.35
N MET A 212 -37.22 18.16 2.11
CA MET A 212 -37.42 16.78 1.62
C MET A 212 -37.29 16.73 0.10
N ALA A 213 -36.67 15.68 -0.44
CA ALA A 213 -36.48 15.45 -1.86
C ALA A 213 -36.38 13.94 -2.16
N GLU A 214 -36.80 13.49 -3.33
CA GLU A 214 -36.75 12.07 -3.74
C GLU A 214 -35.50 11.71 -4.55
N SER A 215 -34.84 12.70 -5.15
CA SER A 215 -33.63 12.52 -5.95
C SER A 215 -32.67 13.72 -5.87
N VAL A 216 -31.45 13.53 -6.39
CA VAL A 216 -30.44 14.60 -6.50
C VAL A 216 -30.95 15.76 -7.35
N GLU A 217 -31.64 15.46 -8.44
CA GLU A 217 -32.23 16.45 -9.34
C GLU A 217 -33.30 17.29 -8.65
N GLU A 218 -34.11 16.68 -7.77
CA GLU A 218 -35.11 17.42 -7.00
C GLU A 218 -34.46 18.37 -5.98
N VAL A 219 -33.33 17.95 -5.38
CA VAL A 219 -32.54 18.83 -4.51
C VAL A 219 -32.05 20.07 -5.28
N LEU A 220 -31.47 19.87 -6.46
CA LEU A 220 -30.99 20.96 -7.31
C LEU A 220 -32.13 21.90 -7.74
N LYS A 221 -33.29 21.33 -8.09
CA LYS A 221 -34.49 22.11 -8.42
C LYS A 221 -34.97 22.96 -7.25
N LYS A 222 -34.99 22.43 -6.02
CA LYS A 222 -35.37 23.20 -4.81
C LYS A 222 -34.41 24.35 -4.52
N GLU A 223 -33.15 24.16 -4.87
CA GLU A 223 -32.10 25.17 -4.76
C GLU A 223 -32.02 26.12 -5.97
N GLN A 224 -32.99 26.04 -6.88
CA GLN A 224 -33.07 26.91 -8.06
C GLN A 224 -31.80 26.81 -8.94
N VAL A 225 -31.20 25.62 -8.97
CA VAL A 225 -30.10 25.27 -9.88
C VAL A 225 -30.74 24.61 -11.10
N GLU A 226 -31.05 25.42 -12.14
CA GLU A 226 -31.77 24.95 -13.34
C GLU A 226 -30.83 24.63 -14.51
N ASN A 227 -29.88 25.51 -14.84
CA ASN A 227 -28.88 25.27 -15.89
C ASN A 227 -27.60 24.67 -15.30
N TYR A 228 -27.50 23.34 -15.27
CA TYR A 228 -26.37 22.64 -14.68
C TYR A 228 -25.94 21.38 -15.43
N THR A 229 -24.67 21.01 -15.24
CA THR A 229 -24.16 19.67 -15.52
C THR A 229 -23.72 19.00 -14.23
N ILE A 230 -24.15 17.74 -14.03
CA ILE A 230 -23.65 16.89 -12.95
C ILE A 230 -22.38 16.20 -13.43
N ARG A 231 -21.29 16.38 -12.70
CA ARG A 231 -20.05 15.62 -12.82
C ARG A 231 -19.97 14.66 -11.65
N SER A 232 -19.47 13.45 -11.88
CA SER A 232 -19.20 12.49 -10.82
C SER A 232 -17.90 11.78 -11.12
N TYR A 233 -17.18 11.44 -10.06
CA TYR A 233 -15.99 10.61 -10.20
C TYR A 233 -16.41 9.17 -10.55
N HIS A 234 -15.99 8.71 -11.72
CA HIS A 234 -16.06 7.30 -12.10
C HIS A 234 -14.65 6.70 -12.05
N PRO A 235 -14.45 5.60 -11.31
CA PRO A 235 -13.16 4.92 -11.28
C PRO A 235 -12.68 4.60 -12.69
N THR A 236 -11.48 5.07 -13.03
CA THR A 236 -10.85 4.78 -14.32
C THR A 236 -10.34 3.34 -14.36
N VAL A 237 -9.94 2.88 -15.55
CA VAL A 237 -9.28 1.56 -15.69
C VAL A 237 -8.03 1.49 -14.80
N THR A 238 -7.28 2.59 -14.70
CA THR A 238 -6.12 2.71 -13.81
C THR A 238 -6.50 2.52 -12.35
N ASP A 239 -7.57 3.16 -11.88
CA ASP A 239 -8.05 3.01 -10.50
C ASP A 239 -8.49 1.57 -10.21
N ARG A 240 -9.05 0.89 -11.20
CA ARG A 240 -9.42 -0.54 -11.09
C ARG A 240 -8.18 -1.44 -11.01
N ILE A 241 -7.14 -1.16 -11.80
CA ILE A 241 -5.86 -1.90 -11.74
C ILE A 241 -5.20 -1.67 -10.39
N ILE A 242 -5.16 -0.43 -9.92
CA ILE A 242 -4.60 -0.09 -8.61
C ILE A 242 -5.38 -0.81 -7.50
N GLY A 243 -6.71 -0.76 -7.53
CA GLY A 243 -7.55 -1.49 -6.58
C GLY A 243 -7.34 -3.01 -6.62
N PHE A 244 -7.14 -3.59 -7.80
CA PHE A 244 -6.78 -5.00 -7.94
C PHE A 244 -5.43 -5.31 -7.31
N LEU A 245 -4.41 -4.47 -7.54
CA LEU A 245 -3.08 -4.67 -6.99
C LEU A 245 -3.04 -4.49 -5.46
N ILE A 246 -3.87 -3.62 -4.89
CA ILE A 246 -3.96 -3.39 -3.43
C ILE A 246 -4.70 -4.51 -2.70
N ASN A 247 -5.43 -5.38 -3.43
CA ASN A 247 -6.11 -6.52 -2.81
C ASN A 247 -5.12 -7.34 -1.94
N PRO A 248 -5.46 -7.65 -0.68
CA PRO A 248 -4.55 -8.37 0.22
C PRO A 248 -4.01 -9.69 -0.32
N VAL A 249 -4.80 -10.40 -1.14
CA VAL A 249 -4.36 -11.65 -1.79
C VAL A 249 -3.30 -11.36 -2.84
N ILE A 250 -3.51 -10.34 -3.68
CA ILE A 250 -2.55 -9.94 -4.71
C ILE A 250 -1.28 -9.38 -4.08
N GLN A 251 -1.40 -8.55 -3.05
CA GLN A 251 -0.26 -8.06 -2.26
C GLN A 251 0.55 -9.21 -1.64
N GLY A 252 -0.12 -10.23 -1.08
CA GLY A 252 0.53 -11.45 -0.60
C GLY A 252 1.28 -12.20 -1.70
N LEU A 253 0.68 -12.36 -2.88
CA LEU A 253 1.33 -13.00 -4.03
C LEU A 253 2.53 -12.19 -4.55
N LEU A 254 2.43 -10.86 -4.58
CA LEU A 254 3.54 -9.99 -4.95
C LEU A 254 4.72 -10.13 -3.98
N ILE A 255 4.46 -10.15 -2.66
CA ILE A 255 5.48 -10.45 -1.64
C ILE A 255 6.10 -11.82 -1.90
N MET A 256 5.28 -12.82 -2.24
CA MET A 256 5.80 -14.15 -2.56
C MET A 256 6.75 -14.15 -3.75
N VAL A 257 6.45 -13.38 -4.80
CA VAL A 257 7.34 -13.23 -5.96
C VAL A 257 8.60 -12.44 -5.61
N ILE A 258 8.51 -11.40 -4.78
CA ILE A 258 9.67 -10.63 -4.31
C ILE A 258 10.64 -11.53 -3.54
N VAL A 259 10.16 -12.18 -2.48
CA VAL A 259 10.99 -13.05 -1.62
C VAL A 259 11.49 -14.26 -2.39
N GLY A 260 10.64 -14.87 -3.21
CA GLY A 260 10.97 -16.05 -4.00
C GLY A 260 11.97 -15.76 -5.10
N GLY A 261 11.82 -14.63 -5.80
CA GLY A 261 12.75 -14.21 -6.85
C GLY A 261 14.13 -13.88 -6.31
N ILE A 262 14.20 -13.20 -5.15
CA ILE A 262 15.47 -12.97 -4.43
C ILE A 262 16.12 -14.31 -4.05
N TYR A 263 15.35 -15.25 -3.49
CA TYR A 263 15.85 -16.57 -3.12
C TYR A 263 16.43 -17.35 -4.32
N PHE A 264 15.71 -17.40 -5.44
CA PHE A 264 16.16 -18.14 -6.63
C PHE A 264 17.41 -17.53 -7.28
N GLU A 265 17.51 -16.21 -7.30
CA GLU A 265 18.72 -15.51 -7.76
C GLU A 265 19.95 -15.90 -6.91
N LEU A 266 19.79 -16.04 -5.59
CA LEU A 266 20.89 -16.46 -4.72
C LEU A 266 21.32 -17.92 -4.94
N GLN A 267 20.43 -18.79 -5.42
CA GLN A 267 20.76 -20.19 -5.70
C GLN A 267 21.41 -20.42 -7.06
N THR A 268 21.23 -19.50 -8.00
CA THR A 268 21.68 -19.68 -9.39
C THR A 268 22.71 -18.61 -9.76
N PRO A 269 23.95 -18.98 -10.11
CA PRO A 269 24.93 -18.01 -10.57
C PRO A 269 24.50 -17.41 -11.92
N GLY A 270 24.04 -16.16 -11.93
CA GLY A 270 23.76 -15.37 -13.13
C GLY A 270 22.68 -14.31 -12.90
N ILE A 271 22.85 -13.13 -13.50
CA ILE A 271 21.81 -12.06 -13.51
C ILE A 271 20.67 -12.53 -14.42
N GLY A 272 19.51 -12.86 -13.84
CA GLY A 272 18.48 -13.61 -14.53
C GLY A 272 17.03 -13.10 -14.45
N PHE A 273 16.13 -13.96 -14.93
CA PHE A 273 14.67 -13.84 -14.81
C PHE A 273 14.16 -13.70 -13.35
N PRO A 274 14.73 -14.40 -12.33
CA PRO A 274 14.27 -14.26 -10.94
C PRO A 274 14.42 -12.84 -10.39
N LEU A 275 15.57 -12.19 -10.63
CA LEU A 275 15.77 -10.80 -10.23
C LEU A 275 14.80 -9.84 -10.96
N ALA A 276 14.60 -10.01 -12.26
CA ALA A 276 13.65 -9.20 -13.03
C ALA A 276 12.21 -9.37 -12.51
N ALA A 277 11.80 -10.59 -12.15
CA ALA A 277 10.51 -10.87 -11.55
C ALA A 277 10.36 -10.21 -10.16
N ALA A 278 11.39 -10.30 -9.30
CA ALA A 278 11.39 -9.66 -7.99
C ALA A 278 11.31 -8.13 -8.08
N LEU A 279 12.07 -7.50 -8.99
CA LEU A 279 12.03 -6.06 -9.23
C LEU A 279 10.66 -5.61 -9.77
N THR A 280 10.09 -6.37 -10.71
CA THR A 280 8.76 -6.08 -11.26
C THR A 280 7.69 -6.21 -10.18
N ALA A 281 7.75 -7.27 -9.36
CA ALA A 281 6.83 -7.45 -8.25
C ALA A 281 6.98 -6.36 -7.17
N CYS A 282 8.20 -5.91 -6.89
CA CYS A 282 8.47 -4.78 -6.00
C CYS A 282 7.83 -3.49 -6.53
N LEU A 283 7.97 -3.21 -7.83
CA LEU A 283 7.32 -2.06 -8.47
C LEU A 283 5.79 -2.16 -8.37
N LEU A 284 5.22 -3.33 -8.70
CA LEU A 284 3.78 -3.58 -8.63
C LEU A 284 3.24 -3.60 -7.20
N TYR A 285 4.09 -3.83 -6.20
CA TYR A 285 3.75 -3.77 -4.79
C TYR A 285 3.70 -2.32 -4.30
N PHE A 286 4.81 -1.57 -4.43
CA PHE A 286 4.92 -0.22 -3.87
C PHE A 286 4.21 0.85 -4.71
N ALA A 287 4.19 0.76 -6.04
CA ALA A 287 3.60 1.80 -6.88
C ALA A 287 2.11 2.07 -6.58
N PRO A 288 1.21 1.08 -6.53
CA PRO A 288 -0.20 1.35 -6.21
C PRO A 288 -0.38 1.85 -4.77
N LEU A 289 0.39 1.33 -3.81
CA LEU A 289 0.34 1.77 -2.41
C LEU A 289 0.79 3.23 -2.28
N TYR A 290 1.82 3.64 -3.01
CA TYR A 290 2.31 5.01 -3.04
C TYR A 290 1.32 5.96 -3.74
N LEU A 291 0.75 5.56 -4.88
CA LEU A 291 -0.23 6.36 -5.62
C LEU A 291 -1.52 6.60 -4.81
N GLU A 292 -1.92 5.63 -4.00
CA GLU A 292 -3.10 5.75 -3.13
C GLU A 292 -2.78 6.35 -1.75
N GLY A 293 -1.52 6.61 -1.45
CA GLY A 293 -1.08 7.25 -0.21
C GLY A 293 -0.90 6.32 0.99
N PHE A 294 -1.00 5.00 0.81
CA PHE A 294 -0.71 4.00 1.85
C PHE A 294 0.79 3.92 2.18
N ALA A 295 1.66 4.15 1.18
CA ALA A 295 3.10 4.14 1.35
C ALA A 295 3.68 5.53 1.05
N GLY A 296 4.55 6.03 1.94
CA GLY A 296 5.36 7.21 1.70
C GLY A 296 6.72 6.89 1.06
N TYR A 297 7.58 7.91 1.03
CA TYR A 297 8.96 7.75 0.54
C TYR A 297 9.82 6.92 1.50
N TRP A 298 9.52 6.92 2.80
CA TRP A 298 10.39 6.34 3.80
C TRP A 298 10.32 4.80 3.79
N GLU A 299 9.18 4.21 3.47
CA GLU A 299 8.99 2.76 3.32
C GLU A 299 9.79 2.25 2.13
N ILE A 300 9.70 2.94 0.99
CA ILE A 300 10.45 2.60 -0.22
C ILE A 300 11.95 2.71 0.04
N ILE A 301 12.40 3.80 0.68
CA ILE A 301 13.81 3.98 1.04
C ILE A 301 14.26 2.89 2.02
N ALA A 302 13.47 2.59 3.06
CA ALA A 302 13.79 1.53 4.02
C ALA A 302 13.91 0.16 3.34
N PHE A 303 13.03 -0.16 2.39
CA PHE A 303 13.11 -1.39 1.60
C PHE A 303 14.41 -1.46 0.79
N VAL A 304 14.72 -0.41 0.04
CA VAL A 304 15.93 -0.34 -0.80
C VAL A 304 17.20 -0.44 0.06
N VAL A 305 17.27 0.33 1.16
CA VAL A 305 18.39 0.25 2.11
C VAL A 305 18.50 -1.15 2.70
N GLY A 306 17.37 -1.78 3.05
CA GLY A 306 17.35 -3.15 3.56
C GLY A 306 17.91 -4.17 2.57
N VAL A 307 17.54 -4.06 1.29
CA VAL A 307 18.10 -4.89 0.21
C VAL A 307 19.60 -4.63 0.03
N VAL A 308 20.04 -3.38 0.04
CA VAL A 308 21.47 -3.04 -0.07
C VAL A 308 22.27 -3.60 1.10
N LEU A 309 21.77 -3.52 2.33
CA LEU A 309 22.42 -4.12 3.50
C LEU A 309 22.53 -5.64 3.39
N LEU A 310 21.49 -6.31 2.89
CA LEU A 310 21.54 -7.74 2.60
C LEU A 310 22.61 -8.08 1.56
N LEU A 311 22.69 -7.31 0.47
CA LEU A 311 23.72 -7.53 -0.55
C LEU A 311 25.13 -7.28 -0.01
N LEU A 312 25.32 -6.25 0.81
CA LEU A 312 26.62 -5.98 1.47
C LEU A 312 27.02 -7.13 2.40
N GLU A 313 26.08 -7.68 3.17
CA GLU A 313 26.35 -8.86 3.99
C GLU A 313 26.81 -10.04 3.13
N ILE A 314 26.10 -10.33 2.04
CA ILE A 314 26.39 -11.49 1.18
C ILE A 314 27.73 -11.37 0.44
N PHE A 315 28.07 -10.16 -0.06
CA PHE A 315 29.21 -9.98 -0.96
C PHE A 315 30.46 -9.37 -0.31
N VAL A 316 30.32 -8.65 0.81
CA VAL A 316 31.41 -7.86 1.39
C VAL A 316 31.80 -8.34 2.78
N ILE A 317 30.83 -8.73 3.61
CA ILE A 317 31.07 -9.04 5.02
C ILE A 317 31.17 -10.56 5.21
N PRO A 318 32.33 -11.10 5.64
CA PRO A 318 32.43 -12.52 5.93
C PRO A 318 31.64 -12.87 7.21
N GLY A 319 30.53 -13.58 7.07
CA GLY A 319 29.70 -14.06 8.18
C GLY A 319 28.21 -13.80 7.96
N PHE A 320 27.42 -13.91 9.02
CA PHE A 320 26.07 -13.34 9.10
C PHE A 320 26.00 -12.45 10.35
N GLY A 321 26.13 -11.15 10.12
CA GLY A 321 26.28 -10.13 11.15
C GLY A 321 25.10 -9.16 11.22
N VAL A 322 25.41 -7.97 11.73
CA VAL A 322 24.41 -6.92 11.98
C VAL A 322 23.80 -6.40 10.68
N ALA A 323 24.57 -6.30 9.58
CA ALA A 323 24.06 -5.77 8.33
C ALA A 323 22.98 -6.69 7.73
N GLY A 324 23.21 -8.00 7.73
CA GLY A 324 22.21 -9.00 7.31
C GLY A 324 20.91 -8.91 8.11
N ILE A 325 20.99 -8.92 9.44
CA ILE A 325 19.82 -8.84 10.32
C ILE A 325 19.08 -7.51 10.14
N SER A 326 19.80 -6.38 10.15
CA SER A 326 19.21 -5.07 9.92
C SER A 326 18.56 -4.95 8.55
N GLY A 327 19.16 -5.56 7.51
CA GLY A 327 18.59 -5.60 6.17
C GLY A 327 17.23 -6.31 6.13
N ILE A 328 17.15 -7.52 6.71
CA ILE A 328 15.89 -8.28 6.82
C ILE A 328 14.83 -7.49 7.60
N VAL A 329 15.21 -6.92 8.75
CA VAL A 329 14.28 -6.13 9.58
C VAL A 329 13.75 -4.93 8.81
N LEU A 330 14.61 -4.19 8.11
CA LEU A 330 14.18 -3.04 7.30
C LEU A 330 13.24 -3.44 6.16
N ILE A 331 13.50 -4.55 5.49
CA ILE A 331 12.60 -5.07 4.44
C ILE A 331 11.24 -5.42 5.03
N ILE A 332 11.20 -6.16 6.14
CA ILE A 332 9.93 -6.53 6.80
C ILE A 332 9.18 -5.28 7.25
N VAL A 333 9.86 -4.33 7.89
CA VAL A 333 9.25 -3.07 8.34
C VAL A 333 8.69 -2.30 7.15
N ALA A 334 9.45 -2.17 6.06
CA ALA A 334 8.98 -1.46 4.86
C ALA A 334 7.72 -2.10 4.25
N LEU A 335 7.70 -3.43 4.09
CA LEU A 335 6.53 -4.14 3.56
C LEU A 335 5.34 -4.06 4.53
N VAL A 336 5.55 -4.18 5.84
CA VAL A 336 4.45 -4.12 6.82
C VAL A 336 3.82 -2.72 6.84
N PHE A 337 4.64 -1.67 6.87
CA PHE A 337 4.15 -0.30 6.98
C PHE A 337 3.58 0.23 5.66
N ALA A 338 4.09 -0.20 4.51
CA ALA A 338 3.51 0.16 3.21
C ALA A 338 2.05 -0.32 3.05
N GLY A 339 1.65 -1.38 3.77
CA GLY A 339 0.28 -1.88 3.79
C GLY A 339 -0.66 -1.16 4.76
N ILE A 340 -0.25 -0.06 5.42
CA ILE A 340 -1.03 0.62 6.45
C ILE A 340 -1.34 2.06 6.01
N ASP A 341 -2.63 2.35 5.79
CA ASP A 341 -3.16 3.61 5.20
C ASP A 341 -2.81 4.89 5.96
N HIS A 342 -2.74 4.86 7.30
CA HIS A 342 -2.39 6.04 8.08
C HIS A 342 -1.80 5.70 9.45
N PHE A 343 -0.65 6.31 9.71
CA PHE A 343 0.00 6.33 11.02
C PHE A 343 -0.54 7.50 11.85
N SER A 344 -1.45 7.24 12.80
CA SER A 344 -1.89 8.26 13.77
C SER A 344 -1.68 7.79 15.21
N PHE A 345 -0.83 8.51 15.96
CA PHE A 345 -0.54 8.23 17.37
C PHE A 345 -1.71 8.53 18.32
N ARG A 346 -2.84 9.06 17.83
CA ARG A 346 -3.94 9.53 18.70
C ARG A 346 -4.70 8.39 19.38
N PHE A 347 -4.70 7.18 18.82
CA PHE A 347 -5.38 6.01 19.40
C PHE A 347 -4.58 4.72 19.17
N LEU A 348 -3.68 4.38 20.10
CA LEU A 348 -2.84 3.16 20.01
C LEU A 348 -3.66 1.87 19.80
N GLY A 349 -4.88 1.78 20.34
CA GLY A 349 -5.74 0.59 20.20
C GLY A 349 -6.20 0.29 18.78
N ASP A 350 -6.39 1.32 17.95
CA ASP A 350 -6.85 1.18 16.56
C ASP A 350 -5.69 0.87 15.59
N PHE A 351 -4.45 1.15 16.01
CA PHE A 351 -3.24 0.86 15.24
C PHE A 351 -2.80 -0.61 15.31
N VAL A 352 -3.02 -1.27 16.45
CA VAL A 352 -2.57 -2.66 16.65
C VAL A 352 -3.19 -3.61 15.63
N ARG A 353 -4.47 -3.42 15.28
CA ARG A 353 -5.18 -4.34 14.38
C ARG A 353 -4.67 -4.29 12.94
N PRO A 354 -4.58 -3.11 12.27
CA PRO A 354 -3.93 -3.00 10.96
C PRO A 354 -2.50 -3.51 10.98
N LEU A 355 -1.72 -3.16 12.02
CA LEU A 355 -0.34 -3.63 12.16
C LEU A 355 -0.24 -5.15 12.23
N VAL A 356 -1.04 -5.80 13.08
CA VAL A 356 -1.06 -7.26 13.23
C VAL A 356 -1.50 -7.92 11.93
N ARG A 357 -2.50 -7.36 11.23
CA ARG A 357 -2.96 -7.88 9.93
C ARG A 357 -1.86 -7.79 8.86
N SER A 358 -1.22 -6.64 8.72
CA SER A 358 -0.14 -6.44 7.75
C SER A 358 1.08 -7.29 8.10
N LEU A 359 1.46 -7.37 9.37
CA LEU A 359 2.53 -8.25 9.85
C LEU A 359 2.22 -9.72 9.54
N PHE A 360 1.00 -10.18 9.85
CA PHE A 360 0.58 -11.55 9.56
C PHE A 360 0.63 -11.85 8.06
N LEU A 361 0.15 -10.94 7.22
CA LEU A 361 0.21 -11.07 5.76
C LEU A 361 1.66 -11.16 5.28
N VAL A 362 2.54 -10.24 5.67
CA VAL A 362 3.94 -10.21 5.23
C VAL A 362 4.69 -11.45 5.69
N VAL A 363 4.55 -11.83 6.96
CA VAL A 363 5.25 -13.01 7.53
C VAL A 363 4.74 -14.30 6.91
N SER A 364 3.41 -14.47 6.79
CA SER A 364 2.84 -15.68 6.18
C SER A 364 3.19 -15.79 4.70
N ALA A 365 3.08 -14.70 3.92
CA ALA A 365 3.47 -14.67 2.51
C ALA A 365 4.96 -14.96 2.33
N SER A 366 5.82 -14.37 3.15
CA SER A 366 7.28 -14.61 3.10
C SER A 366 7.63 -16.06 3.47
N LEU A 367 6.99 -16.63 4.50
CA LEU A 367 7.20 -18.01 4.90
C LEU A 367 6.71 -18.99 3.83
N VAL A 368 5.50 -18.78 3.30
CA VAL A 368 4.96 -19.60 2.20
C VAL A 368 5.85 -19.48 0.96
N SER A 369 6.31 -18.27 0.63
CA SER A 369 7.26 -18.04 -0.46
C SER A 369 8.55 -18.84 -0.27
N LEU A 370 9.17 -18.74 0.91
CA LEU A 370 10.41 -19.45 1.21
C LEU A 370 10.23 -20.97 1.09
N LEU A 371 9.19 -21.53 1.71
CA LEU A 371 8.90 -22.97 1.64
C LEU A 371 8.60 -23.43 0.22
N MET A 372 7.82 -22.66 -0.54
CA MET A 372 7.51 -22.95 -1.94
C MET A 372 8.75 -22.86 -2.82
N SER A 373 9.61 -21.85 -2.62
CA SER A 373 10.86 -21.70 -3.37
C SER A 373 11.87 -22.79 -3.01
N MET A 374 11.94 -23.25 -1.76
CA MET A 374 12.74 -24.41 -1.38
C MET A 374 12.23 -25.69 -2.06
N TRP A 375 10.92 -25.94 -2.03
CA TRP A 375 10.30 -27.11 -2.66
C TRP A 375 10.46 -27.10 -4.18
N LEU A 376 10.20 -25.95 -4.82
CA LEU A 376 10.39 -25.75 -6.26
C LEU A 376 11.86 -25.83 -6.65
N GLY A 377 12.77 -25.23 -5.88
CA GLY A 377 14.21 -25.31 -6.11
C GLY A 377 14.71 -26.74 -6.05
N ALA A 378 14.32 -27.51 -5.02
CA ALA A 378 14.66 -28.93 -4.92
C ALA A 378 14.13 -29.73 -6.13
N LYS A 379 12.94 -29.42 -6.64
CA LYS A 379 12.35 -30.10 -7.79
C LYS A 379 12.96 -29.68 -9.13
N LEU A 380 13.26 -28.39 -9.30
CA LEU A 380 13.78 -27.83 -10.54
C LEU A 380 15.27 -28.12 -10.69
N PHE A 381 16.08 -27.82 -9.67
CA PHE A 381 17.53 -28.06 -9.67
C PHE A 381 17.92 -29.50 -9.33
N GLY A 382 17.07 -30.24 -8.61
CA GLY A 382 17.27 -31.68 -8.39
C GLY A 382 16.87 -32.54 -9.60
N SER A 383 16.08 -32.00 -10.54
CA SER A 383 15.75 -32.70 -11.77
C SER A 383 16.87 -32.54 -12.80
N ARG A 384 17.35 -33.67 -13.34
CA ARG A 384 18.38 -33.78 -14.40
C ARG A 384 18.07 -33.01 -15.70
N ARG A 385 16.92 -32.31 -15.79
CA ARG A 385 16.39 -31.63 -16.97
C ARG A 385 16.83 -30.16 -17.08
N TRP A 386 17.23 -29.51 -15.99
CA TRP A 386 17.70 -28.11 -15.96
C TRP A 386 19.14 -27.98 -15.45
N ALA A 387 19.99 -28.97 -15.76
CA ALA A 387 21.42 -28.88 -15.56
C ALA A 387 22.05 -27.95 -16.61
N PHE A 388 21.78 -26.65 -16.51
CA PHE A 388 22.55 -25.61 -17.21
C PHE A 388 23.82 -25.22 -16.43
N ALA A 389 24.01 -25.76 -15.23
CA ALA A 389 25.31 -25.81 -14.58
C ALA A 389 26.13 -26.93 -15.22
N LEU A 390 27.27 -26.58 -15.81
CA LEU A 390 28.29 -27.53 -16.24
C LEU A 390 28.79 -28.28 -15.00
N HIS A 391 28.14 -29.38 -14.64
CA HIS A 391 28.68 -30.36 -13.69
C HIS A 391 29.74 -31.20 -14.39
N ALA A 392 30.78 -30.54 -14.92
CA ALA A 392 32.04 -31.19 -15.14
C ALA A 392 32.74 -31.29 -13.78
N GLU A 393 32.23 -32.15 -12.89
CA GLU A 393 33.10 -32.71 -11.87
C GLU A 393 34.15 -33.51 -12.63
N GLN A 394 35.39 -33.01 -12.69
CA GLN A 394 36.52 -33.76 -13.22
C GLN A 394 36.83 -34.88 -12.23
N LYS A 395 36.12 -35.99 -12.34
CA LYS A 395 36.37 -37.17 -11.52
C LYS A 395 37.65 -37.84 -12.02
N PRO A 396 38.55 -38.29 -11.12
CA PRO A 396 39.73 -39.06 -11.51
C PRO A 396 39.38 -40.32 -12.31
N GLU A 397 38.16 -40.83 -12.11
CA GLU A 397 37.55 -41.96 -12.81
C GLU A 397 37.33 -41.70 -14.32
N ASP A 398 37.08 -40.44 -14.68
CA ASP A 398 36.81 -39.99 -16.05
C ASP A 398 38.09 -39.61 -16.83
N GLY A 399 39.28 -39.93 -16.28
CA GLY A 399 40.57 -39.77 -16.96
C GLY A 399 41.18 -38.36 -16.90
N TYR A 400 40.57 -37.43 -16.17
CA TYR A 400 41.14 -36.11 -15.89
C TYR A 400 42.17 -36.21 -14.76
N VAL A 401 43.35 -36.74 -15.07
CA VAL A 401 44.50 -36.77 -14.17
C VAL A 401 45.55 -35.81 -14.72
N GLY A 402 45.89 -34.76 -13.98
CA GLY A 402 46.95 -33.79 -14.33
C GLY A 402 48.38 -34.36 -14.25
N VAL A 403 48.52 -35.68 -14.36
CA VAL A 403 49.77 -36.42 -14.21
C VAL A 403 49.77 -37.55 -15.24
N ASP A 404 50.82 -37.61 -16.06
CA ASP A 404 50.97 -38.61 -17.13
C ASP A 404 50.88 -40.04 -16.55
N LEU A 405 49.91 -40.81 -17.04
CA LEU A 405 49.65 -42.19 -16.60
C LEU A 405 50.67 -43.19 -17.14
N SER A 406 51.53 -42.79 -18.10
CA SER A 406 52.63 -43.59 -18.63
C SER A 406 53.56 -44.12 -17.54
N VAL A 407 53.79 -43.35 -16.47
CA VAL A 407 54.68 -43.71 -15.37
C VAL A 407 54.11 -44.84 -14.48
N ARG A 408 52.80 -45.15 -14.57
CA ARG A 408 52.24 -46.34 -13.89
C ARG A 408 52.74 -47.65 -14.50
N GLU A 409 53.11 -47.66 -15.79
CA GLU A 409 53.66 -48.85 -16.45
C GLU A 409 55.09 -49.17 -15.98
N GLU A 410 55.77 -48.21 -15.35
CA GLU A 410 57.11 -48.39 -14.78
C GLU A 410 57.09 -49.00 -13.36
N ILE A 411 55.91 -49.13 -12.74
CA ILE A 411 55.78 -49.78 -11.43
C ILE A 411 56.16 -51.26 -11.54
N GLY A 412 57.14 -51.68 -10.73
CA GLY A 412 57.69 -53.03 -10.73
C GLY A 412 58.97 -53.21 -11.56
N LYS A 413 59.34 -52.23 -12.41
CA LYS A 413 60.61 -52.27 -13.15
C LYS A 413 61.79 -51.87 -12.26
N GLN A 414 62.97 -52.35 -12.64
CA GLN A 414 64.24 -52.01 -11.99
C GLN A 414 64.94 -50.88 -12.75
N GLY A 415 65.52 -49.97 -11.99
CA GLY A 415 66.31 -48.85 -12.50
C GLY A 415 67.59 -48.64 -11.70
N ILE A 416 68.29 -47.54 -11.99
CA ILE A 416 69.53 -47.16 -11.32
C ILE A 416 69.36 -45.75 -10.73
N ALA A 417 69.81 -45.56 -9.49
CA ALA A 417 69.87 -44.23 -8.88
C ALA A 417 70.92 -43.36 -9.61
N VAL A 418 70.49 -42.26 -10.22
CA VAL A 418 71.36 -41.31 -10.97
C VAL A 418 71.96 -40.26 -10.04
N THR A 419 71.27 -39.94 -8.96
CA THR A 419 71.76 -39.14 -7.85
C THR A 419 71.68 -39.95 -6.56
N ASP A 420 72.31 -39.46 -5.50
CA ASP A 420 72.03 -39.95 -4.16
C ASP A 420 70.57 -39.62 -3.77
N LEU A 421 69.84 -40.55 -3.16
CA LEU A 421 68.49 -40.33 -2.65
C LEU A 421 68.54 -40.06 -1.13
N ARG A 422 68.17 -38.83 -0.70
CA ARG A 422 68.15 -38.39 0.72
C ARG A 422 66.93 -37.54 1.09
N PRO A 423 65.74 -38.12 1.31
CA PRO A 423 65.24 -39.34 0.70
C PRO A 423 64.85 -39.13 -0.78
N ALA A 424 64.85 -37.88 -1.28
CA ALA A 424 64.57 -37.55 -2.67
C ALA A 424 65.85 -37.54 -3.53
N GLY A 425 65.70 -37.86 -4.81
CA GLY A 425 66.75 -37.90 -5.82
C GLY A 425 66.17 -38.22 -7.20
N LYS A 426 66.99 -38.75 -8.11
CA LYS A 426 66.55 -39.16 -9.45
C LYS A 426 66.97 -40.59 -9.77
N VAL A 427 66.10 -41.30 -10.48
CA VAL A 427 66.35 -42.68 -10.92
C VAL A 427 66.14 -42.79 -12.43
N GLU A 428 66.95 -43.60 -13.08
CA GLU A 428 66.81 -43.91 -14.50
C GLU A 428 66.19 -45.29 -14.66
N VAL A 429 65.09 -45.36 -15.40
CA VAL A 429 64.39 -46.61 -15.75
C VAL A 429 64.11 -46.58 -17.25
N GLY A 430 64.50 -47.63 -17.98
CA GLY A 430 64.22 -47.72 -19.41
C GLY A 430 64.86 -46.63 -20.29
N GLY A 431 65.87 -45.92 -19.79
CA GLY A 431 66.53 -44.80 -20.49
C GLY A 431 65.91 -43.42 -20.22
N GLU A 432 64.87 -43.34 -19.39
CA GLU A 432 64.28 -42.07 -18.93
C GLU A 432 64.56 -41.82 -17.45
N VAL A 433 64.69 -40.54 -17.09
CA VAL A 433 65.03 -40.11 -15.72
C VAL A 433 63.78 -39.56 -15.02
N TYR A 434 63.44 -40.17 -13.88
CA TYR A 434 62.29 -39.81 -13.06
C TYR A 434 62.72 -39.22 -11.71
N ASP A 435 61.95 -38.26 -11.19
CA ASP A 435 62.09 -37.79 -9.82
C ASP A 435 61.62 -38.88 -8.85
N ALA A 436 62.48 -39.22 -7.90
CA ALA A 436 62.31 -40.39 -7.05
C ALA A 436 62.45 -40.08 -5.57
N VAL A 437 61.70 -40.83 -4.75
CA VAL A 437 61.78 -40.78 -3.29
C VAL A 437 61.99 -42.20 -2.74
N SER A 438 62.92 -42.36 -1.81
CA SER A 438 63.11 -43.62 -1.08
C SER A 438 61.86 -43.93 -0.26
N LEU A 439 61.17 -45.03 -0.58
CA LEU A 439 59.90 -45.41 0.05
C LEU A 439 60.02 -45.64 1.56
N LEU A 440 61.15 -46.21 1.98
CA LEU A 440 61.46 -46.50 3.38
C LEU A 440 62.23 -45.37 4.07
N GLY A 441 62.54 -44.29 3.34
CA GLY A 441 63.40 -43.20 3.84
C GLY A 441 64.89 -43.54 3.88
N ASP A 442 65.29 -44.72 3.39
CA ASP A 442 66.68 -45.17 3.35
C ASP A 442 67.54 -44.30 2.44
N TYR A 443 68.81 -44.16 2.81
CA TYR A 443 69.83 -43.58 1.96
C TYR A 443 70.22 -44.55 0.84
N ILE A 444 70.01 -44.15 -0.41
CA ILE A 444 70.40 -44.93 -1.60
C ILE A 444 71.47 -44.16 -2.37
N GLU A 445 72.69 -44.69 -2.39
CA GLU A 445 73.80 -44.13 -3.16
C GLU A 445 73.58 -44.22 -4.67
N LYS A 446 74.07 -43.22 -5.39
CA LYS A 446 74.16 -43.21 -6.85
C LYS A 446 74.79 -44.50 -7.38
N GLY A 447 74.20 -45.07 -8.41
CA GLY A 447 74.64 -46.30 -9.08
C GLY A 447 74.02 -47.58 -8.53
N ASN A 448 73.33 -47.54 -7.38
CA ASN A 448 72.63 -48.70 -6.85
C ASN A 448 71.34 -49.00 -7.63
N ARG A 449 71.01 -50.29 -7.75
CA ARG A 449 69.75 -50.75 -8.34
C ARG A 449 68.58 -50.48 -7.41
N VAL A 450 67.50 -49.98 -7.97
CA VAL A 450 66.27 -49.65 -7.26
C VAL A 450 65.06 -50.21 -8.01
N MET A 451 63.99 -50.51 -7.29
CA MET A 451 62.72 -50.96 -7.87
C MET A 451 61.61 -49.97 -7.55
N ILE A 452 60.85 -49.57 -8.56
CA ILE A 452 59.68 -48.70 -8.37
C ILE A 452 58.56 -49.52 -7.73
N LYS A 453 58.09 -49.07 -6.57
CA LYS A 453 57.00 -49.72 -5.83
C LYS A 453 55.68 -48.96 -5.93
N LYS A 454 55.75 -47.65 -6.13
CA LYS A 454 54.57 -46.78 -6.11
C LYS A 454 54.85 -45.52 -6.91
N TYR A 455 53.82 -44.93 -7.50
CA TYR A 455 53.87 -43.61 -8.11
C TYR A 455 52.81 -42.73 -7.46
N GLN A 456 53.18 -41.54 -6.99
CA GLN A 456 52.26 -40.60 -6.36
C GLN A 456 52.76 -39.17 -6.55
N ALA A 457 51.83 -38.25 -6.83
CA ALA A 457 52.10 -36.81 -6.91
C ALA A 457 53.28 -36.42 -7.83
N GLY A 458 53.43 -37.08 -8.98
CA GLY A 458 54.48 -36.76 -9.95
C GLY A 458 55.83 -37.42 -9.70
N GLN A 459 55.98 -38.22 -8.63
CA GLN A 459 57.26 -38.83 -8.23
C GLN A 459 57.15 -40.36 -8.08
N VAL A 460 58.22 -41.08 -8.42
CA VAL A 460 58.33 -42.53 -8.21
C VAL A 460 58.88 -42.84 -6.81
N TYR A 461 58.24 -43.75 -6.10
CA TYR A 461 58.72 -44.24 -4.82
C TYR A 461 59.46 -45.56 -5.02
N VAL A 462 60.73 -45.59 -4.61
CA VAL A 462 61.64 -46.69 -4.91
C VAL A 462 62.19 -47.36 -3.65
N VAL A 463 62.53 -48.63 -3.76
CA VAL A 463 63.24 -49.40 -2.73
C VAL A 463 64.54 -49.93 -3.32
N LYS A 464 65.61 -49.94 -2.54
CA LYS A 464 66.90 -50.52 -2.94
C LYS A 464 66.72 -52.02 -3.20
N CYS A 465 67.18 -52.50 -4.35
CA CYS A 465 67.22 -53.94 -4.60
C CYS A 465 68.33 -54.56 -3.74
N GLU A 466 68.00 -55.61 -2.98
CA GLU A 466 69.01 -56.48 -2.39
C GLU A 466 69.76 -57.21 -3.52
N LYS A 467 71.06 -57.46 -3.31
CA LYS A 467 71.98 -57.98 -4.32
C LYS A 467 71.61 -59.37 -4.82
#